data_AF-A0A2T4VBE0-F1
#
_entry.id   AF-A0A2T4VBE0-F1
#
_cell.length_a   1.000
_cell.length_b   1.000
_cell.length_c   1.000
_cell.angle_alpha   90.00
_cell.angle_beta   90.00
_cell.angle_gamma   90.00
#
_symmetry.space_group_name_H-M   'P 1'
#
loop_
_entity.id
_entity.type
_entity.pdbx_description
1 polymer ?
#
loop_
_entity_poly.entity_id
_entity_poly.type
_entity_poly.pdbx_seq_one_letter_code
_entity_poly.pdbx_strand_id
1 'polypeptide(L)'
;MARPRRDRQEEEDAADAEGVELTDPLDGYRPLRLPGPRSTLQPEWIEVLARAVAEGDTLREAAARVGATEGALGQWLQRGKTHADEGRTDDYTRLYVEVEYARTSFQRWLRKTGDKLAAGTKASTAWWKWRLTVSDPKNYSVPAGGPGGTGAAGFIALTPDDAVRIVEEKLQRFLRDHAEREALAAPPPAPDSGGGDAAP
;
A
#
# COMPACT_ATOMS: atom_id res chain seq x y z
N MET A 1 3.27 29.11 32.58
CA MET A 1 3.86 27.97 33.31
C MET A 1 4.06 26.84 32.30
N ALA A 2 5.31 26.62 31.89
CA ALA A 2 5.67 25.62 30.90
C ALA A 2 5.77 24.24 31.58
N ARG A 3 5.02 23.24 31.09
CA ARG A 3 5.20 21.85 31.53
C ARG A 3 6.60 21.38 31.13
N PRO A 4 7.34 20.68 32.00
CA PRO A 4 8.69 20.23 31.71
C PRO A 4 8.65 19.17 30.58
N ARG A 5 9.59 19.28 29.64
CA ARG A 5 9.75 18.39 28.45
C ARG A 5 9.90 16.90 28.77
N ARG A 6 10.04 16.52 30.04
CA ARG A 6 10.35 15.16 30.49
C ARG A 6 9.13 14.23 30.40
N ASP A 7 7.95 14.73 30.73
CA ASP A 7 6.71 13.95 30.74
C ASP A 7 6.27 13.54 29.31
N ARG A 8 6.65 14.32 28.30
CA ARG A 8 6.31 14.04 26.89
C ARG A 8 7.18 12.94 26.29
N GLN A 9 8.41 12.81 26.78
CA GLN A 9 9.38 11.84 26.28
C GLN A 9 9.07 10.43 26.85
N GLU A 10 8.59 10.37 28.09
CA GLU A 10 8.10 9.13 28.71
C GLU A 10 6.77 8.64 28.09
N GLU A 11 5.92 9.53 27.57
CA GLU A 11 4.72 9.15 26.79
C GLU A 11 5.05 8.65 25.37
N GLU A 12 6.10 9.17 24.72
CA GLU A 12 6.58 8.69 23.42
C GLU A 12 7.28 7.32 23.54
N ASP A 13 8.12 7.13 24.56
CA ASP A 13 8.79 5.85 24.83
C ASP A 13 7.80 4.74 25.24
N ALA A 14 6.65 5.09 25.84
CA ALA A 14 5.59 4.14 26.17
C ALA A 14 4.75 3.72 24.95
N ALA A 15 4.65 4.56 23.92
CA ALA A 15 3.96 4.22 22.67
C ALA A 15 4.78 3.28 21.77
N ASP A 16 6.11 3.32 21.90
CA ASP A 16 7.04 2.43 21.20
C ASP A 16 7.22 1.06 21.91
N ALA A 17 6.68 0.92 23.13
CA ALA A 17 6.79 -0.31 23.93
C ALA A 17 5.69 -1.36 23.68
N GLU A 18 4.64 -1.03 22.91
CA GLU A 18 3.76 -2.07 22.33
C GLU A 18 4.45 -2.69 21.10
N GLY A 19 5.58 -3.36 21.35
CA GLY A 19 6.19 -4.23 20.38
C GLY A 19 5.17 -5.29 19.99
N VAL A 20 4.65 -5.21 18.77
CA VAL A 20 3.86 -6.30 18.17
C VAL A 20 4.75 -7.53 18.23
N GLU A 21 4.42 -8.46 19.12
CA GLU A 21 5.09 -9.75 19.22
C GLU A 21 4.92 -10.45 17.87
N LEU A 22 5.96 -10.32 17.02
CA LEU A 22 5.95 -10.88 15.69
C LEU A 22 6.18 -12.38 15.84
N THR A 23 5.10 -13.08 16.16
CA THR A 23 5.04 -14.54 16.24
C THR A 23 5.60 -15.11 14.93
N ASP A 24 6.40 -16.17 15.02
CA ASP A 24 6.95 -16.83 13.82
C ASP A 24 5.78 -17.15 12.87
N PRO A 25 5.77 -16.61 11.64
CA PRO A 25 4.67 -16.81 10.69
C PRO A 25 4.53 -18.28 10.25
N LEU A 26 5.52 -19.12 10.55
CA LEU A 26 5.51 -20.55 10.29
C LEU A 26 5.17 -21.38 11.53
N ASP A 27 4.93 -20.77 12.69
CA ASP A 27 4.51 -21.52 13.87
C ASP A 27 3.14 -22.16 13.62
N GLY A 28 3.07 -23.49 13.79
CA GLY A 28 1.91 -24.29 13.40
C GLY A 28 1.71 -24.53 11.90
N TYR A 29 2.59 -24.04 11.01
CA TYR A 29 2.50 -24.30 9.57
C TYR A 29 2.72 -25.79 9.27
N ARG A 30 1.66 -26.45 8.81
CA ARG A 30 1.73 -27.83 8.30
C ARG A 30 1.56 -27.83 6.78
N PRO A 31 2.63 -28.10 6.00
CA PRO A 31 2.51 -28.18 4.56
C PRO A 31 1.48 -29.26 4.18
N LEU A 32 0.56 -28.90 3.30
CA LEU A 32 -0.47 -29.80 2.78
C LEU A 32 0.22 -30.95 2.04
N ARG A 33 0.19 -32.15 2.62
CA ARG A 33 0.59 -33.40 1.96
C ARG A 33 -0.52 -33.89 1.02
N LEU A 34 -1.01 -33.01 0.14
CA LEU A 34 -2.13 -33.30 -0.76
C LEU A 34 -1.66 -33.76 -2.14
N PRO A 35 -2.42 -34.67 -2.80
CA PRO A 35 -2.20 -35.04 -4.20
C PRO A 35 -2.61 -33.88 -5.11
N GLY A 36 -1.67 -33.01 -5.46
CA GLY A 36 -1.87 -31.92 -6.42
C GLY A 36 -2.99 -30.92 -6.04
N PRO A 37 -3.14 -29.84 -6.83
CA PRO A 37 -4.22 -28.90 -6.62
C PRO A 37 -5.58 -29.49 -7.02
N ARG A 38 -6.60 -29.26 -6.19
CA ARG A 38 -7.97 -29.68 -6.50
C ARG A 38 -8.56 -28.82 -7.63
N SER A 39 -9.18 -29.47 -8.62
CA SER A 39 -9.69 -28.82 -9.84
C SER A 39 -11.22 -28.85 -9.98
N THR A 40 -11.91 -29.68 -9.20
CA THR A 40 -13.38 -29.81 -9.21
C THR A 40 -13.97 -29.21 -7.94
N LEU A 41 -14.94 -28.31 -8.10
CA LEU A 41 -15.68 -27.71 -6.98
C LEU A 41 -16.45 -28.78 -6.21
N GLN A 42 -16.30 -28.80 -4.89
CA GLN A 42 -17.15 -29.57 -3.99
C GLN A 42 -18.12 -28.66 -3.23
N PRO A 43 -19.37 -29.06 -2.98
CA PRO A 43 -20.37 -28.22 -2.34
C PRO A 43 -19.96 -27.72 -0.95
N GLU A 44 -19.26 -28.54 -0.16
CA GLU A 44 -18.82 -28.19 1.19
C GLU A 44 -17.78 -27.07 1.24
N TRP A 45 -17.12 -26.77 0.12
CA TRP A 45 -16.12 -25.70 0.05
C TRP A 45 -16.73 -24.32 -0.14
N ILE A 46 -17.98 -24.24 -0.58
CA ILE A 46 -18.63 -22.96 -0.92
C ILE A 46 -18.66 -22.03 0.30
N GLU A 47 -19.07 -22.54 1.46
CA GLU A 47 -19.13 -21.76 2.70
C GLU A 47 -17.73 -21.32 3.14
N VAL A 48 -16.73 -22.21 3.06
CA VAL A 48 -15.34 -21.91 3.43
C VAL A 48 -14.77 -20.79 2.57
N LEU A 49 -15.00 -20.86 1.26
CA LEU A 49 -14.55 -19.87 0.29
C LEU A 49 -15.25 -18.53 0.48
N ALA A 50 -16.57 -18.52 0.64
CA ALA A 50 -17.35 -17.30 0.86
C ALA A 50 -16.96 -16.62 2.19
N ARG A 51 -16.79 -17.40 3.27
CA ARG A 51 -16.34 -16.87 4.56
C ARG A 51 -14.95 -16.24 4.46
N ALA A 52 -13.98 -16.91 3.82
CA ALA A 52 -12.64 -16.37 3.63
C ALA A 52 -12.67 -15.00 2.91
N VAL A 53 -13.47 -14.91 1.83
CA VAL A 53 -13.63 -13.64 1.09
C VAL A 53 -14.30 -12.56 1.96
N ALA A 54 -15.27 -12.93 2.81
CA ALA A 54 -15.91 -11.99 3.73
C ALA A 54 -14.96 -11.48 4.83
N GLU A 55 -14.00 -12.31 5.25
CA GLU A 55 -12.91 -11.95 6.17
C GLU A 55 -11.87 -11.03 5.53
N GLY A 56 -11.85 -10.94 4.20
CA GLY A 56 -10.97 -10.06 3.44
C GLY A 56 -9.82 -10.76 2.71
N ASP A 57 -9.79 -12.10 2.73
CA ASP A 57 -8.82 -12.90 1.99
C ASP A 57 -8.91 -12.59 0.49
N THR A 58 -7.75 -12.61 -0.17
CA THR A 58 -7.65 -12.66 -1.63
C THR A 58 -8.18 -14.00 -2.15
N LEU A 59 -8.50 -14.06 -3.46
CA LEU A 59 -8.88 -15.33 -4.09
C LEU A 59 -7.80 -16.41 -3.97
N ARG A 60 -6.53 -16.01 -3.95
CA ARG A 60 -5.40 -16.90 -3.75
C ARG A 60 -5.42 -17.54 -2.35
N GLU A 61 -5.62 -16.74 -1.31
CA GLU A 61 -5.71 -17.20 0.08
C GLU A 61 -6.96 -18.07 0.30
N ALA A 62 -8.12 -17.63 -0.21
CA ALA A 62 -9.35 -18.41 -0.15
C ALA A 62 -9.20 -19.78 -0.83
N ALA A 63 -8.61 -19.83 -2.04
CA ALA A 63 -8.35 -21.08 -2.74
C ALA A 63 -7.42 -22.02 -1.95
N ALA A 64 -6.41 -21.46 -1.28
CA ALA A 64 -5.48 -22.24 -0.46
C ALA A 64 -6.20 -22.94 0.71
N ARG A 65 -7.24 -22.32 1.31
CA ARG A 65 -8.02 -22.93 2.41
C ARG A 65 -8.70 -24.26 2.03
N VAL A 66 -8.96 -24.49 0.74
CA VAL A 66 -9.61 -25.71 0.24
C VAL A 66 -8.66 -26.60 -0.57
N GLY A 67 -7.37 -26.26 -0.62
CA GLY A 67 -6.36 -27.01 -1.38
C GLY A 67 -6.48 -26.83 -2.90
N ALA A 68 -7.03 -25.71 -3.36
CA ALA A 68 -7.16 -25.37 -4.77
C ALA A 68 -6.15 -24.28 -5.19
N THR A 69 -6.04 -24.03 -6.49
CA THR A 69 -5.32 -22.85 -7.00
C THR A 69 -6.26 -21.67 -7.21
N GLU A 70 -5.72 -20.46 -7.22
CA GLU A 70 -6.45 -19.25 -7.61
C GLU A 70 -7.08 -19.40 -9.00
N GLY A 71 -6.35 -20.00 -9.95
CA GLY A 71 -6.86 -20.25 -11.30
C GLY A 71 -8.08 -21.18 -11.32
N ALA A 72 -8.08 -22.25 -10.51
CA ALA A 72 -9.23 -23.15 -10.39
C ALA A 72 -10.46 -22.42 -9.82
N LEU A 73 -10.27 -21.65 -8.74
CA LEU A 73 -11.34 -20.85 -8.16
C LEU A 73 -11.87 -19.80 -9.15
N GLY A 74 -10.99 -19.13 -9.89
CA GLY A 74 -11.38 -18.19 -10.94
C GLY A 74 -12.24 -18.84 -12.03
N GLN A 75 -11.89 -20.05 -12.46
CA GLN A 75 -12.68 -20.80 -13.44
C GLN A 75 -14.06 -21.21 -12.88
N TRP A 76 -14.14 -21.62 -11.60
CA TRP A 76 -15.41 -21.95 -10.97
C TRP A 76 -16.32 -20.73 -10.85
N LEU A 77 -15.78 -19.57 -10.46
CA LEU A 77 -16.52 -18.31 -10.39
C LEU A 77 -16.99 -17.85 -11.77
N GLN A 78 -16.13 -17.95 -12.79
CA GLN A 78 -16.50 -17.59 -14.16
C GLN A 78 -17.63 -18.49 -14.69
N ARG A 79 -17.55 -19.80 -14.45
CA ARG A 79 -18.62 -20.74 -14.80
C ARG A 79 -19.91 -20.43 -14.04
N GLY A 80 -19.81 -20.16 -12.75
CA GLY A 80 -20.95 -19.80 -11.90
C GLY A 80 -21.66 -18.53 -12.36
N LYS A 81 -20.90 -17.52 -12.80
CA LYS A 81 -21.45 -16.31 -13.41
C LYS A 81 -22.22 -16.64 -14.69
N THR A 82 -21.62 -17.39 -15.61
CA THR A 82 -22.29 -17.81 -16.86
C THR A 82 -23.58 -18.58 -16.56
N HIS A 83 -23.55 -19.52 -15.62
CA HIS A 83 -24.73 -20.27 -15.22
C HIS A 83 -25.81 -19.38 -14.57
N ALA A 84 -25.42 -18.39 -13.77
CA ALA A 84 -26.34 -17.40 -13.20
C ALA A 84 -27.01 -16.56 -14.30
N ASP A 85 -26.24 -16.11 -15.29
CA ASP A 85 -26.75 -15.34 -16.45
C ASP A 85 -27.72 -16.19 -17.30
N GLU A 86 -27.53 -17.51 -17.35
CA GLU A 86 -28.44 -18.49 -17.97
C GLU A 86 -29.66 -18.87 -17.10
N GLY A 87 -29.74 -18.38 -15.86
CA GLY A 87 -30.83 -18.68 -14.92
C GLY A 87 -30.75 -20.07 -14.26
N ARG A 88 -29.58 -20.72 -14.28
CA ARG A 88 -29.35 -22.04 -13.67
C ARG A 88 -29.05 -21.93 -12.18
N THR A 89 -29.43 -22.95 -11.42
CA THR A 89 -29.27 -23.01 -9.95
C THR A 89 -28.43 -24.21 -9.50
N ASP A 90 -27.18 -24.28 -9.95
CA ASP A 90 -26.23 -25.31 -9.51
C ASP A 90 -25.16 -24.77 -8.54
N ASP A 91 -24.27 -25.65 -8.07
CA ASP A 91 -23.24 -25.31 -7.09
C ASP A 91 -22.29 -24.22 -7.56
N TYR A 92 -22.05 -24.10 -8.88
CA TYR A 92 -21.25 -23.01 -9.43
C TYR A 92 -21.99 -21.68 -9.32
N THR A 93 -23.29 -21.64 -9.67
CA THR A 93 -24.13 -20.45 -9.44
C THR A 93 -24.13 -20.07 -7.97
N ARG A 94 -24.33 -21.05 -7.08
CA ARG A 94 -24.34 -20.83 -5.62
C ARG A 94 -23.01 -20.23 -5.15
N LEU A 95 -21.88 -20.82 -5.56
CA LEU A 95 -20.55 -20.30 -5.24
C LEU A 95 -20.40 -18.84 -5.68
N TYR A 96 -20.77 -18.52 -6.92
CA TYR A 96 -20.68 -17.18 -7.46
C TYR A 96 -21.48 -16.17 -6.63
N VAL A 97 -22.76 -16.48 -6.35
CA VAL A 97 -23.65 -15.59 -5.59
C VAL A 97 -23.15 -15.37 -4.16
N GLU A 98 -22.74 -16.43 -3.46
CA GLU A 98 -22.23 -16.33 -2.09
C GLU A 98 -20.94 -15.52 -2.02
N VAL A 99 -20.04 -15.68 -2.99
CA VAL A 99 -18.79 -14.91 -3.07
C VAL A 99 -19.04 -13.43 -3.38
N GLU A 100 -19.99 -13.11 -4.25
CA GLU A 100 -20.38 -11.70 -4.51
C GLU A 100 -21.03 -11.05 -3.28
N TYR A 101 -21.85 -11.81 -2.53
CA TYR A 101 -22.39 -11.35 -1.25
C TYR A 101 -21.29 -11.12 -0.21
N ALA A 102 -20.33 -12.03 -0.12
CA ALA A 102 -19.16 -11.92 0.76
C ALA A 102 -18.31 -10.68 0.42
N ARG A 103 -18.02 -10.44 -0.87
CA ARG A 103 -17.30 -9.24 -1.34
C ARG A 103 -18.01 -7.96 -0.93
N THR A 104 -19.33 -7.90 -1.13
CA THR A 104 -20.14 -6.75 -0.75
C THR A 104 -20.11 -6.51 0.77
N SER A 105 -20.14 -7.59 1.55
CA SER A 105 -20.06 -7.54 3.01
C SER A 105 -18.71 -7.01 3.48
N PHE A 106 -17.62 -7.51 2.91
CA PHE A 106 -16.27 -7.02 3.20
C PHE A 106 -16.10 -5.56 2.80
N GLN A 107 -16.56 -5.14 1.62
CA GLN A 107 -16.53 -3.74 1.20
C GLN A 107 -17.32 -2.82 2.13
N ARG A 108 -18.49 -3.26 2.60
CA ARG A 108 -19.29 -2.52 3.59
C ARG A 108 -18.53 -2.36 4.91
N TRP A 109 -17.82 -3.39 5.34
CA TRP A 109 -16.95 -3.31 6.51
C TRP A 109 -15.77 -2.35 6.27
N LEU A 110 -15.06 -2.46 5.14
CA LEU A 110 -13.96 -1.57 4.77
C LEU A 110 -14.37 -0.10 4.84
N ARG A 111 -15.55 0.26 4.30
CA ARG A 111 -16.07 1.63 4.36
C ARG A 111 -16.31 2.09 5.79
N LYS A 112 -17.07 1.32 6.57
CA LYS A 112 -17.41 1.68 7.96
C LYS A 112 -16.18 1.81 8.84
N THR A 113 -15.19 0.97 8.61
CA THR A 113 -13.92 0.96 9.36
C THR A 113 -13.01 2.09 8.89
N GLY A 114 -12.94 2.33 7.58
CA GLY A 114 -12.20 3.44 6.98
C GLY A 114 -12.68 4.81 7.47
N ASP A 115 -14.00 5.03 7.56
CA ASP A 115 -14.58 6.27 8.10
C ASP A 115 -14.15 6.53 9.56
N LYS A 116 -13.99 5.45 10.35
CA LYS A 116 -13.54 5.54 11.75
C LYS A 116 -12.04 5.76 11.89
N LEU A 117 -11.23 5.11 11.05
CA LEU A 117 -9.76 5.18 11.10
C LEU A 117 -9.17 6.42 10.44
N ALA A 118 -9.86 7.02 9.46
CA ALA A 118 -9.47 8.29 8.86
C ALA A 118 -9.40 9.44 9.88
N ALA A 119 -10.08 9.30 11.04
CA ALA A 119 -10.01 10.24 12.15
C ALA A 119 -8.73 10.11 13.00
N GLY A 120 -7.95 9.03 12.86
CA GLY A 120 -6.88 8.68 13.80
C GLY A 120 -5.44 8.89 13.33
N THR A 121 -5.11 8.65 12.04
CA THR A 121 -3.71 8.69 11.57
C THR A 121 -3.60 8.70 10.02
N LYS A 122 -2.59 9.40 9.46
CA LYS A 122 -2.39 9.54 8.00
C LYS A 122 -1.95 8.24 7.30
N ALA A 123 -1.17 7.40 7.98
CA ALA A 123 -0.63 6.16 7.41
C ALA A 123 -1.71 5.10 7.15
N SER A 124 -2.70 4.98 8.04
CA SER A 124 -3.84 4.07 7.85
C SER A 124 -4.65 4.46 6.61
N THR A 125 -4.85 5.75 6.39
CA THR A 125 -5.71 6.28 5.31
C THR A 125 -5.21 5.90 3.91
N ALA A 126 -3.89 5.85 3.68
CA ALA A 126 -3.32 5.48 2.38
C ALA A 126 -3.54 3.99 2.05
N TRP A 127 -3.29 3.11 3.03
CA TRP A 127 -3.53 1.67 2.88
C TRP A 127 -5.02 1.36 2.70
N TRP A 128 -5.91 2.00 3.46
CA TRP A 128 -7.36 1.83 3.33
C TRP A 128 -7.87 2.25 1.94
N LYS A 129 -7.39 3.40 1.44
CA LYS A 129 -7.73 3.87 0.09
C LYS A 129 -7.25 2.88 -0.97
N TRP A 130 -6.01 2.41 -0.88
CA TRP A 130 -5.50 1.38 -1.79
C TRP A 130 -6.35 0.10 -1.75
N ARG A 131 -6.69 -0.40 -0.56
CA ARG A 131 -7.50 -1.62 -0.43
C ARG A 131 -8.90 -1.46 -1.01
N LEU A 132 -9.54 -0.31 -0.77
CA LEU A 132 -10.83 0.04 -1.38
C LEU A 132 -10.72 0.08 -2.91
N THR A 133 -9.70 0.74 -3.47
CA THR A 133 -9.46 0.81 -4.93
C THR A 133 -9.25 -0.57 -5.55
N VAL A 134 -8.56 -1.48 -4.88
CA VAL A 134 -8.35 -2.86 -5.37
C VAL A 134 -9.66 -3.68 -5.28
N SER A 135 -10.44 -3.48 -4.22
CA SER A 135 -11.67 -4.27 -3.98
C SER A 135 -12.86 -3.86 -4.85
N ASP A 136 -12.93 -2.59 -5.24
CA ASP A 136 -13.97 -2.05 -6.12
C ASP A 136 -13.39 -0.90 -6.96
N PRO A 137 -12.71 -1.24 -8.06
CA PRO A 137 -12.09 -0.25 -8.92
C PRO A 137 -13.12 0.71 -9.53
N LYS A 138 -14.37 0.28 -9.74
CA LYS A 138 -15.40 1.12 -10.38
C LYS A 138 -15.81 2.29 -9.50
N ASN A 139 -15.89 2.08 -8.19
CA ASN A 139 -16.34 3.11 -7.25
C ASN A 139 -15.19 3.82 -6.50
N TYR A 140 -13.99 3.21 -6.44
CA TYR A 140 -12.87 3.73 -5.65
C TYR A 140 -11.54 3.84 -6.39
N SER A 141 -11.48 3.55 -7.70
CA SER A 141 -10.38 4.13 -8.47
C SER A 141 -10.56 5.65 -8.46
N VAL A 142 -9.49 6.36 -8.12
CA VAL A 142 -9.41 7.78 -8.46
C VAL A 142 -9.65 7.80 -9.97
N PRO A 143 -10.64 8.55 -10.49
CA PRO A 143 -10.84 8.63 -11.93
C PRO A 143 -9.49 9.02 -12.51
N ALA A 144 -8.93 8.15 -13.36
CA ALA A 144 -7.79 8.51 -14.17
C ALA A 144 -8.22 9.80 -14.86
N GLY A 145 -7.58 10.91 -14.49
CA GLY A 145 -8.03 12.23 -14.86
C GLY A 145 -8.38 12.21 -16.34
N GLY A 146 -9.61 12.60 -16.67
CA GLY A 146 -9.92 13.02 -18.04
C GLY A 146 -8.84 14.01 -18.49
N PRO A 147 -8.62 14.14 -19.81
CA PRO A 147 -7.50 14.90 -20.36
C PRO A 147 -7.47 16.32 -19.76
N GLY A 148 -6.64 16.54 -18.73
CA GLY A 148 -6.64 17.77 -17.93
C GLY A 148 -6.52 17.62 -16.40
N GLY A 149 -6.55 16.41 -15.83
CA GLY A 149 -6.39 16.21 -14.37
C GLY A 149 -4.94 16.01 -13.91
N THR A 150 -4.44 16.95 -13.09
CA THR A 150 -3.13 17.01 -12.40
C THR A 150 -2.88 15.84 -11.42
N GLY A 151 -2.80 14.61 -11.93
CA GLY A 151 -2.52 13.42 -11.11
C GLY A 151 -1.93 12.23 -11.84
N ALA A 152 -1.93 12.22 -13.17
CA ALA A 152 -1.13 11.27 -13.93
C ALA A 152 0.28 11.85 -14.06
N ALA A 153 1.30 11.11 -13.62
CA ALA A 153 2.62 11.22 -14.21
C ALA A 153 2.52 10.72 -15.66
N GLY A 154 1.83 11.48 -16.50
CA GLY A 154 1.90 11.33 -17.94
C GLY A 154 3.33 11.64 -18.34
N PHE A 155 3.86 10.89 -19.30
CA PHE A 155 5.05 11.31 -19.99
C PHE A 155 4.77 12.71 -20.55
N ILE A 156 5.34 13.72 -19.90
CA ILE A 156 5.34 15.08 -20.42
C ILE A 156 6.14 14.97 -21.71
N ALA A 157 5.49 15.17 -22.85
CA ALA A 157 6.17 15.35 -24.12
C ALA A 157 6.98 16.63 -24.00
N LEU A 158 8.21 16.50 -23.50
CA LEU A 158 9.15 17.58 -23.37
C LEU A 158 9.54 18.01 -24.77
N THR A 159 9.26 19.27 -25.08
CA THR A 159 9.84 19.88 -26.26
C THR A 159 11.37 19.94 -26.08
N PRO A 160 12.15 19.96 -27.17
CA PRO A 160 13.60 20.15 -27.08
C PRO A 160 13.99 21.36 -26.22
N ASP A 161 13.21 22.45 -26.32
CA ASP A 161 13.45 23.69 -25.56
C ASP A 161 13.19 23.51 -24.06
N ASP A 162 12.16 22.75 -23.68
CA ASP A 162 11.90 22.42 -22.28
C ASP A 162 13.01 21.56 -21.67
N ALA A 163 13.59 20.64 -22.46
CA ALA A 163 14.67 19.77 -22.01
C ALA A 163 15.95 20.58 -21.75
N VAL A 164 16.27 21.53 -22.63
CA VAL A 164 17.41 22.44 -22.46
C VAL A 164 17.26 23.27 -21.19
N ARG A 165 16.08 23.86 -20.98
CA ARG A 165 15.80 24.67 -19.78
C ARG A 165 15.96 23.87 -18.48
N ILE A 166 15.45 22.63 -18.44
CA ILE A 166 15.57 21.78 -17.24
C ILE A 166 17.03 21.40 -16.97
N VAL A 167 17.81 21.12 -18.02
CA VAL A 167 19.24 20.83 -17.88
C VAL A 167 19.99 22.07 -17.38
N GLU A 168 19.67 23.25 -17.91
CA GLU A 168 20.29 24.51 -17.51
C GLU A 168 19.98 24.86 -16.05
N GLU A 169 18.73 24.73 -15.61
CA GLU A 169 18.33 24.94 -14.20
C GLU A 169 19.05 23.97 -13.26
N LYS A 170 19.17 22.69 -13.64
CA LYS A 170 19.89 21.69 -12.84
C LYS A 170 21.38 21.96 -12.79
N LEU A 171 21.99 22.41 -13.89
CA LEU A 171 23.40 22.75 -13.95
C LEU A 171 23.71 23.99 -13.09
N GLN A 172 22.88 25.03 -13.18
CA GLN A 172 23.03 26.23 -12.34
C GLN A 172 22.87 25.90 -10.85
N ARG A 173 21.93 25.03 -10.50
CA ARG A 173 21.77 24.56 -9.12
C ARG A 173 22.98 23.76 -8.65
N PHE A 174 23.49 22.87 -9.47
CA PHE A 174 24.69 22.09 -9.15
C PHE A 174 25.91 22.98 -8.92
N LEU A 175 26.15 23.97 -9.80
CA LEU A 175 27.26 24.90 -9.67
C LEU A 175 27.15 25.76 -8.41
N ARG A 176 25.94 26.19 -8.04
CA ARG A 176 25.68 26.93 -6.80
C ARG A 176 25.95 26.08 -5.56
N ASP A 177 25.39 24.87 -5.52
CA ASP A 177 25.58 23.95 -4.41
C ASP A 177 27.07 23.55 -4.26
N HIS A 178 27.81 23.47 -5.38
CA HIS A 178 29.25 23.21 -5.37
C HIS A 178 30.06 24.41 -4.85
N ALA A 179 29.76 25.62 -5.30
CA ALA A 179 30.42 26.84 -4.84
C ALA A 179 30.18 27.09 -3.35
N GLU A 180 28.96 26.82 -2.86
CA GLU A 180 28.65 26.87 -1.43
C GLU A 180 29.45 25.82 -0.64
N ARG A 181 29.56 24.59 -1.15
CA ARG A 181 30.38 23.54 -0.52
C ARG A 181 31.87 23.87 -0.49
N GLU A 182 32.41 24.47 -1.56
CA GLU A 182 33.80 24.95 -1.57
C GLU A 182 34.02 26.12 -0.61
N ALA A 183 33.06 27.05 -0.51
CA ALA A 183 33.11 28.15 0.45
C ALA A 183 33.04 27.66 1.91
N LEU A 184 32.26 26.61 2.18
CA LEU A 184 32.16 25.95 3.49
C LEU A 184 33.37 25.06 3.83
N ALA A 185 34.15 24.65 2.83
CA ALA A 185 35.37 23.85 2.98
C ALA A 185 36.65 24.70 3.08
N ALA A 186 36.56 26.03 2.90
CA ALA A 186 37.69 26.92 3.06
C ALA A 186 38.10 27.03 4.54
N PRO A 187 39.36 26.75 4.91
CA PRO A 187 39.82 26.92 6.29
C PRO A 187 39.75 28.41 6.69
N PRO A 188 39.46 28.72 7.98
CA PRO A 188 39.32 30.10 8.44
C PRO A 188 40.62 30.90 8.18
N PRO A 189 40.52 32.20 7.86
CA PRO A 189 41.70 33.02 7.66
C PRO A 189 42.54 33.01 8.95
N ALA A 190 43.85 32.79 8.80
CA ALA A 190 44.78 32.80 9.92
C ALA A 190 44.70 34.15 10.65
N PRO A 191 44.75 34.17 12.00
CA PRO A 191 44.77 35.41 12.74
C PRO A 191 46.01 36.22 12.35
N ASP A 192 45.80 37.51 12.03
CA ASP A 192 46.87 38.48 11.81
C ASP A 192 47.87 38.38 12.97
N SER A 193 49.09 37.95 12.65
CA SER A 193 50.21 38.01 13.57
C SER A 193 50.65 39.47 13.65
N GLY A 194 49.95 40.24 14.49
CA GLY A 194 50.41 41.50 15.01
C GLY A 194 51.67 41.29 15.85
N GLY A 195 52.81 41.21 15.17
CA GLY A 195 54.14 41.20 15.79
C GLY A 195 54.55 42.64 16.10
N GLY A 196 54.22 43.09 17.31
CA GLY A 196 54.78 44.30 17.87
C GLY A 196 56.25 44.15 18.24
N ASP A 197 56.92 45.30 18.14
CA ASP A 197 58.04 45.74 18.96
C ASP A 197 59.45 45.21 18.65
N ALA A 198 60.26 46.11 18.09
CA ALA A 198 61.71 46.11 18.24
C ALA A 198 62.20 47.57 18.23
N ALA A 199 62.09 48.23 19.40
CA ALA A 199 62.93 49.37 19.74
C ALA A 199 64.38 48.91 19.96
N PRO A 200 65.35 49.81 19.76
CA PRO A 200 65.96 50.47 20.92
C PRO A 200 65.76 52.00 20.96
#